data_AF-A0A969DI38-F1
#
_entry.id   AF-A0A969DI38-F1
#
_cell.length_a   1.000
_cell.length_b   1.000
_cell.length_c   1.000
_cell.angle_alpha   90.00
_cell.angle_beta   90.00
_cell.angle_gamma   90.00
#
_symmetry.space_group_name_H-M   'P 1'
#
loop_
_entity.id
_entity.type
_entity.pdbx_description
1 polymer ?
#
loop_
_entity_poly.entity_id
_entity_poly.type
_entity_poly.pdbx_seq_one_letter_code
_entity_poly.pdbx_strand_id
1 'polypeptide(L)'
;MSNYLGLLSLSLSYIPTFPVLATELSEEQCISETKKVTQKLVENRNVRLIFRVTNISEDQEDYPYNRPLAFHFSFEGDATGDIMNSPQFLTIATTRIIRNCSNVAQVSFGEYQTDWGIIIGLMHDGSIKHFKCFSPSELTSSSKLKWGETICL
;
A
#
# COMPACT_ATOMS: atom_id res chain seq x y z
N MET A 1 -27.71 -11.40 70.69
CA MET A 1 -26.28 -11.77 70.61
C MET A 1 -26.06 -12.50 69.30
N SER A 2 -25.04 -12.05 68.54
CA SER A 2 -24.31 -12.71 67.43
C SER A 2 -25.10 -13.16 66.18
N ASN A 3 -24.93 -12.54 65.00
CA ASN A 3 -23.74 -12.34 64.12
C ASN A 3 -23.56 -13.50 63.12
N TYR A 4 -23.73 -13.24 61.82
CA TYR A 4 -22.65 -13.07 60.84
C TYR A 4 -23.24 -13.08 59.41
N LEU A 5 -23.25 -11.91 58.77
CA LEU A 5 -23.49 -11.73 57.33
C LEU A 5 -22.20 -12.05 56.58
N GLY A 6 -22.27 -12.99 55.64
CA GLY A 6 -21.20 -13.26 54.68
C GLY A 6 -21.16 -12.19 53.59
N LEU A 7 -19.96 -11.69 53.29
CA LEU A 7 -19.66 -10.87 52.12
C LEU A 7 -18.55 -11.56 51.34
N LEU A 8 -18.91 -12.19 50.22
CA LEU A 8 -17.97 -12.61 49.19
C LEU A 8 -17.76 -11.41 48.25
N SER A 9 -16.57 -10.79 48.30
CA SER A 9 -16.19 -9.79 47.31
C SER A 9 -15.71 -10.50 46.04
N LEU A 10 -16.45 -10.33 44.95
CA LEU A 10 -15.99 -10.70 43.62
C LEU A 10 -15.10 -9.56 43.09
N SER A 11 -13.79 -9.71 43.23
CA SER A 11 -12.83 -8.85 42.55
C SER A 11 -12.86 -9.16 41.05
N LEU A 12 -13.52 -8.31 40.26
CA LEU A 12 -13.38 -8.33 38.81
C LEU A 12 -11.92 -7.99 38.46
N SER A 13 -11.15 -9.02 38.09
CA SER A 13 -9.84 -8.84 37.48
C SER A 13 -10.05 -8.35 36.06
N TYR A 14 -9.79 -7.07 35.81
CA TYR A 14 -9.77 -6.49 34.48
C TYR A 14 -8.58 -7.09 33.72
N ILE A 15 -8.83 -8.00 32.79
CA ILE A 15 -7.78 -8.55 31.91
C ILE A 15 -7.63 -7.58 30.73
N PRO A 16 -6.51 -6.85 30.60
CA PRO A 16 -6.25 -6.07 29.40
C PRO A 16 -6.02 -7.03 28.23
N THR A 17 -6.92 -7.03 27.25
CA THR A 17 -6.69 -7.68 25.95
C THR A 17 -5.69 -6.83 25.17
N PHE A 18 -4.47 -7.33 25.01
CA PHE A 18 -3.41 -6.66 24.26
C PHE A 18 -3.66 -6.76 22.74
N PRO A 19 -3.55 -5.65 21.96
CA PRO A 19 -3.65 -5.67 20.50
C PRO A 19 -2.35 -6.12 19.79
N VAL A 20 -1.32 -6.56 20.53
CA VAL A 20 0.04 -6.78 20.01
C VAL A 20 0.09 -7.86 18.91
N LEU A 21 -0.68 -8.95 19.05
CA LEU A 21 -0.64 -10.09 18.14
C LEU A 21 -1.15 -9.79 16.71
N ALA A 22 -2.11 -8.87 16.57
CA ALA A 22 -2.71 -8.58 15.27
C ALA A 22 -1.79 -7.73 14.38
N THR A 23 -1.02 -6.82 14.97
CA THR A 23 -0.10 -5.94 14.24
C THR A 23 1.09 -6.71 13.68
N GLU A 24 1.75 -7.54 14.50
CA GLU A 24 2.89 -8.37 14.08
C GLU A 24 2.50 -9.35 12.96
N LEU A 25 1.33 -9.99 13.11
CA LEU A 25 0.83 -10.93 12.09
C LEU A 25 0.49 -10.21 10.77
N SER A 26 0.05 -8.96 10.82
CA SER A 26 -0.18 -8.14 9.61
C SER A 26 1.11 -7.72 8.92
N GLU A 27 2.18 -7.49 9.69
CA GLU A 27 3.49 -7.10 9.17
C GLU A 27 4.18 -8.28 8.48
N GLU A 28 4.19 -9.46 9.10
CA GLU A 28 4.73 -10.68 8.49
C GLU A 28 3.98 -11.06 7.21
N GLN A 29 2.64 -10.93 7.21
CA GLN A 29 1.83 -11.14 6.01
C GLN A 29 2.20 -10.17 4.88
N CYS A 30 2.39 -8.90 5.21
CA CYS A 30 2.80 -7.89 4.23
C CYS A 30 4.19 -8.21 3.63
N ILE A 31 5.17 -8.55 4.47
CA ILE A 31 6.53 -8.91 4.05
C ILE A 31 6.48 -10.15 3.14
N SER A 32 5.79 -11.20 3.57
CA SER A 32 5.65 -12.45 2.82
C SER A 32 4.98 -12.22 1.46
N GLU A 33 3.94 -11.42 1.42
CA GLU A 33 3.20 -11.15 0.20
C GLU A 33 3.98 -10.26 -0.76
N THR A 34 4.68 -9.25 -0.24
CA THR A 34 5.56 -8.38 -1.03
C THR A 34 6.69 -9.18 -1.66
N LYS A 35 7.29 -10.14 -0.92
CA LYS A 35 8.29 -11.06 -1.48
C LYS A 35 7.73 -11.88 -2.65
N LYS A 36 6.52 -12.44 -2.51
CA LYS A 36 5.87 -13.21 -3.59
C LYS A 36 5.56 -12.36 -4.81
N VAL A 37 5.09 -11.12 -4.61
CA VAL A 37 4.83 -10.18 -5.71
C VAL A 37 6.13 -9.81 -6.41
N THR A 38 7.16 -9.40 -5.67
CA THR A 38 8.50 -9.13 -6.19
C THR A 38 9.04 -10.30 -7.00
N GLN A 39 8.98 -11.52 -6.47
CA GLN A 39 9.42 -12.71 -7.20
C GLN A 39 8.66 -12.87 -8.51
N LYS A 40 7.32 -12.77 -8.50
CA LYS A 40 6.51 -12.89 -9.71
C LYS A 40 6.79 -11.81 -10.76
N LEU A 41 7.16 -10.59 -10.33
CA LEU A 41 7.51 -9.50 -11.23
C LEU A 41 8.81 -9.80 -11.99
N VAL A 42 9.77 -10.49 -11.38
CA VAL A 42 11.10 -10.74 -11.98
C VAL A 42 11.31 -12.16 -12.49
N GLU A 43 10.51 -13.12 -12.03
CA GLU A 43 10.69 -14.54 -12.35
C GLU A 43 10.64 -14.78 -13.87
N ASN A 44 11.63 -15.52 -14.38
CA ASN A 44 11.81 -15.83 -15.80
C ASN A 44 11.92 -14.60 -16.72
N ARG A 45 12.36 -13.45 -16.19
CA ARG A 45 12.56 -12.23 -16.96
C ARG A 45 13.95 -11.66 -16.74
N ASN A 46 14.56 -11.12 -17.79
CA ASN A 46 15.82 -10.39 -17.70
C ASN A 46 15.55 -8.95 -17.23
N VAL A 47 15.19 -8.79 -15.95
CA VAL A 47 14.98 -7.46 -15.33
C VAL A 47 15.62 -7.40 -13.95
N ARG A 48 16.18 -6.24 -13.63
CA ARG A 48 16.51 -5.84 -12.26
C ARG A 48 15.33 -5.05 -11.70
N LEU A 49 14.97 -5.35 -10.45
CA LEU A 49 13.95 -4.62 -9.71
C LEU A 49 14.59 -3.79 -8.60
N ILE A 50 14.24 -2.52 -8.54
CA ILE A 50 14.58 -1.60 -7.46
C ILE A 50 13.31 -1.32 -6.67
N PHE A 51 13.34 -1.62 -5.37
CA PHE A 51 12.20 -1.44 -4.47
C PHE A 51 12.46 -0.29 -3.50
N ARG A 52 11.47 0.59 -3.32
CA ARG A 52 11.49 1.67 -2.33
C ARG A 52 10.15 1.81 -1.63
N VAL A 53 10.19 2.32 -0.41
CA VAL A 53 9.01 2.69 0.37
C VAL A 53 9.09 4.17 0.69
N THR A 54 7.99 4.90 0.51
CA THR A 54 7.88 6.31 0.88
C THR A 54 6.63 6.56 1.70
N ASN A 55 6.55 7.74 2.30
CA ASN A 55 5.37 8.22 3.00
C ASN A 55 4.60 9.19 2.09
N ILE A 56 3.33 8.87 1.80
CA ILE A 56 2.44 9.64 0.94
C ILE A 56 2.13 11.02 1.53
N SER A 57 2.20 11.15 2.86
CA SER A 57 1.83 12.39 3.58
C SER A 57 2.61 13.62 3.15
N GLU A 58 3.75 13.42 2.50
CA GLU A 58 4.63 14.49 2.03
C GLU A 58 4.18 15.06 0.67
N ASP A 59 3.48 14.26 -0.15
CA ASP A 59 3.29 14.53 -1.57
C ASP A 59 1.82 14.74 -1.99
N GLN A 60 0.86 14.17 -1.28
CA GLN A 60 -0.56 14.23 -1.67
C GLN A 60 -1.50 14.58 -0.51
N GLU A 61 -2.52 15.38 -0.82
CA GLU A 61 -3.63 15.64 0.08
C GLU A 61 -4.70 14.55 -0.06
N ASP A 62 -5.52 14.35 0.98
CA ASP A 62 -6.68 13.45 0.96
C ASP A 62 -6.36 11.96 0.69
N TYR A 63 -5.12 11.52 0.94
CA TYR A 63 -4.80 10.09 0.91
C TYR A 63 -5.47 9.35 2.10
N PRO A 64 -5.63 8.01 2.04
CA PRO A 64 -6.15 7.24 3.17
C PRO A 64 -5.18 7.33 4.37
N TYR A 65 -5.44 8.24 5.32
CA TYR A 65 -4.52 8.59 6.41
C TYR A 65 -4.09 7.41 7.30
N ASN A 66 -4.91 6.37 7.40
CA ASN A 66 -4.59 5.13 8.11
C ASN A 66 -3.64 4.20 7.33
N ARG A 67 -3.26 4.58 6.11
CA ARG A 67 -2.41 3.84 5.18
C ARG A 67 -1.37 4.74 4.51
N PRO A 68 -0.40 5.27 5.27
CA PRO A 68 0.49 6.33 4.80
C PRO A 68 1.57 5.86 3.80
N LEU A 69 1.73 4.56 3.55
CA LEU A 69 2.87 4.05 2.77
C LEU A 69 2.53 3.90 1.28
N ALA A 70 3.52 4.24 0.45
CA ALA A 70 3.59 3.91 -0.96
C ALA A 70 4.77 2.98 -1.25
N PHE A 71 4.53 1.96 -2.07
CA PHE A 71 5.55 1.03 -2.55
C PHE A 71 5.92 1.37 -3.99
N HIS A 72 7.22 1.46 -4.28
CA HIS A 72 7.72 1.80 -5.60
C HIS A 72 8.58 0.67 -6.15
N PHE A 73 8.21 0.20 -7.35
CA PHE A 73 8.93 -0.82 -8.10
C PHE A 73 9.46 -0.20 -9.39
N SER A 74 10.77 -0.05 -9.50
CA SER A 74 11.41 0.39 -10.75
C SER A 74 12.12 -0.78 -11.42
N PHE A 75 11.86 -0.96 -12.71
CA PHE A 75 12.42 -2.05 -13.52
C PHE A 75 13.52 -1.53 -14.43
N GLU A 76 14.53 -2.35 -14.66
CA GLU A 76 15.61 -2.08 -15.60
C GLU A 76 15.96 -3.37 -16.33
N GLY A 77 15.97 -3.33 -17.66
CA GLY A 77 16.29 -4.49 -18.52
C GLY A 77 15.23 -4.75 -19.58
N ASP A 78 15.53 -5.69 -20.48
CA ASP A 78 14.82 -5.87 -21.75
C ASP A 78 13.33 -6.19 -21.61
N ALA A 79 12.95 -6.89 -20.54
CA ALA A 79 11.56 -7.28 -20.29
C ALA A 79 10.74 -6.21 -19.52
N THR A 80 11.31 -5.02 -19.27
CA THR A 80 10.61 -3.92 -18.58
C THR A 80 9.35 -3.51 -19.33
N GLY A 81 9.44 -3.35 -20.66
CA GLY A 81 8.31 -2.98 -21.50
C GLY A 81 7.17 -3.99 -21.44
N ASP A 82 7.47 -5.30 -21.38
CA ASP A 82 6.45 -6.36 -21.27
C ASP A 82 5.70 -6.32 -19.93
N ILE A 83 6.41 -6.00 -18.84
CA ILE A 83 5.82 -5.85 -17.51
C ILE A 83 4.93 -4.59 -17.48
N MET A 84 5.47 -3.46 -17.91
CA MET A 84 4.81 -2.15 -17.86
C MET A 84 3.58 -2.10 -18.78
N ASN A 85 3.60 -2.79 -19.92
CA ASN A 85 2.46 -2.93 -20.83
C ASN A 85 1.43 -4.00 -20.41
N SER A 86 1.48 -4.51 -19.18
CA SER A 86 0.51 -5.49 -18.67
C SER A 86 -0.35 -4.93 -17.51
N PRO A 87 -1.33 -4.05 -17.79
CA PRO A 87 -2.14 -3.41 -16.75
C PRO A 87 -2.82 -4.40 -15.79
N GLN A 88 -3.31 -5.53 -16.31
CA GLN A 88 -3.96 -6.55 -15.48
C GLN A 88 -2.98 -7.20 -14.49
N PHE A 89 -1.75 -7.48 -14.94
CA PHE A 89 -0.71 -8.06 -14.10
C PHE A 89 -0.33 -7.10 -12.97
N LEU A 90 -0.12 -5.81 -13.29
CA LEU A 90 0.18 -4.77 -12.31
C LEU A 90 -0.98 -4.57 -11.32
N THR A 91 -2.23 -4.56 -11.79
CA THR A 91 -3.41 -4.48 -10.91
C THR A 91 -3.51 -5.67 -9.95
N ILE A 92 -3.21 -6.89 -10.42
CA ILE A 92 -3.19 -8.08 -9.55
C ILE A 92 -2.08 -7.95 -8.50
N ALA A 93 -0.88 -7.52 -8.89
CA ALA A 93 0.24 -7.29 -7.97
C ALA A 93 -0.13 -6.25 -6.89
N THR A 94 -0.64 -5.08 -7.30
CA THR A 94 -1.10 -4.04 -6.37
C THR A 94 -2.20 -4.53 -5.45
N THR A 95 -3.18 -5.25 -5.98
CA THR A 95 -4.30 -5.77 -5.19
C THR A 95 -3.82 -6.71 -4.09
N ARG A 96 -2.84 -7.57 -4.40
CA ARG A 96 -2.23 -8.47 -3.42
C ARG A 96 -1.51 -7.69 -2.33
N ILE A 97 -0.73 -6.67 -2.68
CA ILE A 97 -0.02 -5.82 -1.71
C ILE A 97 -1.04 -5.08 -0.82
N ILE A 98 -1.92 -4.26 -1.39
CA ILE A 98 -2.85 -3.39 -0.62
C ILE A 98 -3.77 -4.21 0.30
N ARG A 99 -4.17 -5.43 -0.10
CA ARG A 99 -5.02 -6.29 0.73
C ARG A 99 -4.28 -6.96 1.89
N ASN A 100 -2.97 -7.19 1.77
CA ASN A 100 -2.17 -7.87 2.80
C ASN A 100 -1.26 -6.91 3.59
N CYS A 101 -1.08 -5.68 3.13
CA CYS A 101 -0.33 -4.61 3.78
C CYS A 101 -1.31 -3.51 4.21
N SER A 102 -1.76 -3.58 5.47
CA SER A 102 -2.80 -2.70 6.01
C SER A 102 -2.42 -1.21 6.02
N ASN A 103 -1.12 -0.90 5.99
CA ASN A 103 -0.55 0.45 5.99
C ASN A 103 -0.18 0.99 4.60
N VAL A 104 -0.39 0.21 3.53
CA VAL A 104 -0.07 0.61 2.14
C VAL A 104 -1.33 1.06 1.42
N ALA A 105 -1.31 2.27 0.84
CA ALA A 105 -2.40 2.81 0.03
C ALA A 105 -2.09 2.84 -1.46
N GLN A 106 -0.82 2.81 -1.85
CA GLN A 106 -0.39 3.01 -3.23
C GLN A 106 0.76 2.08 -3.61
N VAL A 107 0.75 1.63 -4.85
CA VAL A 107 1.88 0.96 -5.50
C VAL A 107 2.14 1.64 -6.83
N SER A 108 3.39 2.06 -7.07
CA SER A 108 3.83 2.56 -8.36
C SER A 108 4.81 1.61 -9.03
N PHE A 109 4.68 1.48 -10.34
CA PHE A 109 5.60 0.76 -11.21
C PHE A 109 6.22 1.77 -12.17
N GLY A 110 7.50 1.61 -12.50
CA GLY A 110 8.15 2.46 -13.49
C GLY A 110 9.35 1.83 -14.15
N GLU A 111 9.77 2.38 -15.27
CA GLU A 111 11.06 2.05 -15.87
C GLU A 111 12.15 2.96 -15.29
N TYR A 112 13.24 2.35 -14.84
CA TYR A 112 14.31 3.05 -14.14
C TYR A 112 14.98 4.09 -15.04
N GLN A 113 15.21 5.29 -14.51
CA GLN A 113 15.76 6.45 -15.24
C GLN A 113 14.91 6.93 -16.43
N THR A 114 13.61 6.69 -16.38
CA THR A 114 12.65 7.24 -17.34
C THR A 114 11.49 7.93 -16.63
N ASP A 115 10.62 8.57 -17.39
CA ASP A 115 9.34 9.13 -16.97
C ASP A 115 8.19 8.10 -17.03
N TRP A 116 8.41 6.91 -17.58
CA TRP A 116 7.35 5.91 -17.70
C TRP A 116 6.98 5.34 -16.34
N GLY A 117 5.84 5.78 -15.82
CA GLY A 117 5.28 5.36 -14.54
C GLY A 117 3.79 4.99 -14.60
N ILE A 118 3.39 4.04 -13.76
CA ILE A 118 2.01 3.63 -13.55
C ILE A 118 1.75 3.62 -12.04
N ILE A 119 0.71 4.32 -11.59
CA ILE A 119 0.33 4.37 -10.18
C ILE A 119 -1.04 3.71 -10.01
N ILE A 120 -1.15 2.81 -9.05
CA ILE A 120 -2.39 2.12 -8.70
C ILE A 120 -2.56 2.21 -7.18
N GLY A 121 -3.74 2.61 -6.70
CA GLY A 121 -3.95 2.77 -5.27
C GLY A 121 -5.39 2.53 -4.80
N LEU A 122 -5.53 2.56 -3.48
CA LEU A 122 -6.77 2.35 -2.73
C LEU A 122 -7.59 3.63 -2.70
N MET A 123 -8.77 3.60 -3.30
CA MET A 123 -9.73 4.70 -3.29
C MET A 123 -10.54 4.70 -1.98
N HIS A 124 -11.16 5.84 -1.64
CA HIS A 124 -12.00 5.96 -0.42
C HIS A 124 -13.20 5.00 -0.40
N ASP A 125 -13.71 4.60 -1.58
CA ASP A 125 -14.77 3.59 -1.71
C ASP A 125 -14.28 2.15 -1.48
N GLY A 126 -12.99 1.96 -1.16
CA GLY A 126 -12.35 0.67 -0.96
C GLY A 126 -11.94 -0.04 -2.26
N SER A 127 -12.23 0.54 -3.43
CA SER A 127 -11.78 0.00 -4.71
C SER A 127 -10.30 0.27 -4.94
N ILE A 128 -9.65 -0.57 -5.75
CA ILE A 128 -8.25 -0.40 -6.15
C ILE A 128 -8.25 -0.04 -7.63
N LYS A 129 -7.77 1.15 -7.96
CA LYS A 129 -7.85 1.73 -9.32
C LYS A 129 -6.50 2.30 -9.75
N HIS A 130 -6.29 2.32 -11.06
CA HIS A 130 -5.22 3.12 -11.66
C HIS A 130 -5.50 4.60 -11.37
N PHE A 131 -4.47 5.35 -11.02
CA PHE A 131 -4.58 6.78 -10.84
C PHE A 131 -4.80 7.42 -12.21
N LYS A 132 -5.64 8.46 -12.22
CA LYS A 132 -5.91 9.22 -13.41
C LYS A 132 -4.70 10.08 -13.75
N CYS A 133 -4.17 9.82 -14.94
CA CYS A 133 -3.09 10.55 -15.56
C CYS A 133 -3.60 11.88 -16.15
N PHE A 134 -2.93 12.99 -15.82
CA PHE A 134 -3.15 14.31 -16.43
C PHE A 134 -1.85 14.82 -17.05
N SER A 135 -1.96 15.43 -18.23
CA SER A 135 -0.87 16.20 -18.82
C SER A 135 -0.63 17.48 -18.00
N PRO A 136 0.62 17.97 -17.89
CA PRO A 136 0.91 19.28 -17.29
C PRO A 136 0.11 20.42 -17.93
N SER A 137 -0.26 20.29 -19.21
CA SER A 137 -1.07 21.27 -19.93
C SER A 137 -2.53 21.34 -19.47
N GLU A 138 -3.04 20.28 -18.83
CA GLU A 138 -4.40 20.19 -18.29
C GLU A 138 -4.51 20.76 -16.87
N LEU A 139 -3.37 21.00 -16.21
CA LEU A 139 -3.33 21.55 -14.85
C LEU A 139 -3.25 23.07 -14.90
N THR A 140 -4.22 23.74 -14.29
CA THR A 140 -4.09 25.16 -13.97
C THR A 140 -3.11 25.33 -12.81
N SER A 141 -2.36 26.43 -12.79
CA SER A 141 -1.30 26.71 -11.81
C SER A 141 -1.73 26.73 -10.33
N SER A 142 -3.03 26.56 -10.04
CA SER A 142 -3.62 26.53 -8.71
C SER A 142 -4.23 25.19 -8.30
N SER A 143 -4.18 24.16 -9.16
CA SER A 143 -4.81 22.86 -8.87
C SER A 143 -3.82 21.91 -8.20
N LYS A 144 -4.01 21.61 -6.91
CA LYS A 144 -3.37 20.45 -6.27
C LYS A 144 -4.03 19.18 -6.82
N LEU A 145 -3.22 18.17 -7.12
CA LEU A 145 -3.74 16.85 -7.50
C LEU A 145 -4.52 16.25 -6.34
N LYS A 146 -5.70 15.69 -6.64
CA LYS A 146 -6.46 14.92 -5.66
C LYS A 146 -5.90 13.50 -5.56
N TRP A 147 -6.21 12.84 -4.46
CA TRP A 147 -5.93 11.41 -4.34
C TRP A 147 -6.55 10.64 -5.51
N GLY A 148 -5.75 9.77 -6.12
CA GLY A 148 -6.14 9.07 -7.34
C GLY A 148 -5.81 9.82 -8.63
N GLU A 149 -5.09 10.95 -8.57
CA GLU A 149 -4.60 11.69 -9.73
C GLU A 149 -3.06 11.74 -9.75
N THR A 150 -2.47 11.81 -10.94
CA THR A 150 -1.02 11.94 -11.14
C THR A 150 -0.72 12.77 -12.39
N ILE A 151 0.46 13.39 -12.43
CA ILE A 151 1.00 13.99 -13.64
C ILE A 151 1.65 12.90 -14.48
N CYS A 152 1.43 12.96 -15.79
CA CYS A 152 2.17 12.19 -16.79
C CYS A 152 3.08 13.11 -17.57
N LEU A 153 4.36 12.78 -17.57
CA LEU A 153 5.39 13.52 -18.30
C LEU A 153 5.56 12.94 -19.70
#